data_AF-A0A060ZXL7-F1
#
_entry.id   AF-A0A060ZXL7-F1
#
_cell.length_a   1.000
_cell.length_b   1.000
_cell.length_c   1.000
_cell.angle_alpha   90.00
_cell.angle_beta   90.00
_cell.angle_gamma   90.00
#
_symmetry.space_group_name_H-M   'P 1'
#
loop_
_entity.id
_entity.type
_entity.pdbx_description
1 polymer ?
#
loop_
_entity_poly.entity_id
_entity_poly.type
_entity_poly.pdbx_seq_one_letter_code
_entity_poly.pdbx_strand_id
1 'polypeptide(L)' 'MAALVYAPAATVVERIGRWSTVEEVDAERCRVSMTTDSLDWPALALGALGAEFRVLEPAELVGQLRDWAARFDRAGRG' A
#
# COMPACT_ATOMS: atom_id res chain seq x y z
N MET A 1 3.28 9.81 1.63
CA MET A 1 2.21 9.16 0.81
C MET A 1 1.02 8.84 1.69
N ALA A 2 -0.18 8.75 1.12
CA ALA A 2 -1.38 8.23 1.76
C ALA A 2 -2.17 7.27 0.84
N ALA A 3 -2.74 6.22 1.42
CA ALA A 3 -3.56 5.23 0.72
C ALA A 3 -4.75 4.81 1.59
N LEU A 4 -5.87 4.49 0.95
CA LEU A 4 -6.99 3.79 1.58
C LEU A 4 -6.81 2.29 1.36
N VAL A 5 -6.71 1.52 2.43
CA VAL A 5 -6.58 0.05 2.37
C VAL A 5 -7.94 -0.56 2.72
N TYR A 6 -8.35 -1.55 1.93
CA TYR A 6 -9.58 -2.30 2.15
C TYR A 6 -9.32 -3.49 3.08
N ALA A 7 -8.88 -3.17 4.31
CA ALA A 7 -8.69 -4.12 5.40
C ALA A 7 -8.87 -3.42 6.77
N PRO A 8 -9.21 -4.18 7.83
CA PRO A 8 -9.27 -3.64 9.19
C PRO A 8 -7.93 -3.06 9.66
N ALA A 9 -7.99 -1.95 10.41
CA ALA A 9 -6.79 -1.26 10.89
C ALA A 9 -5.85 -2.19 11.70
N ALA A 10 -6.41 -3.06 12.54
CA ALA A 10 -5.61 -4.01 13.34
C ALA A 10 -4.73 -4.93 12.48
N THR A 11 -5.26 -5.46 11.38
CA THR A 11 -4.51 -6.31 10.44
C THR A 11 -3.39 -5.55 9.75
N VAL A 12 -3.64 -4.29 9.39
CA VAL A 12 -2.63 -3.44 8.73
C VAL A 12 -1.54 -3.02 9.72
N VAL A 13 -1.91 -2.68 10.95
CA VAL A 13 -0.96 -2.36 12.04
C VAL A 13 -0.03 -3.53 12.33
N GLU A 14 -0.55 -4.76 12.39
CA GLU A 14 0.25 -5.96 12.61
C GLU A 14 1.34 -6.14 11.54
N ARG A 15 1.04 -5.83 10.27
CA ARG A 15 1.95 -6.05 9.15
C ARG A 15 2.93 -4.92 8.91
N ILE A 16 2.47 -3.68 8.93
CA ILE A 16 3.28 -2.51 8.53
C ILE A 16 3.30 -1.37 9.54
N GLY A 17 2.58 -1.50 10.68
CA GLY A 17 2.39 -0.41 11.65
C GLY A 17 3.67 0.18 12.23
N ARG A 18 4.79 -0.56 12.22
CA ARG A 18 6.12 -0.04 12.62
C ARG A 18 6.63 1.10 11.71
N TRP A 19 6.17 1.16 10.46
CA TRP A 19 6.68 2.07 9.44
C TRP A 19 5.60 3.01 8.88
N SER A 20 4.39 2.96 9.42
CA SER A 20 3.24 3.71 8.92
C SER A 20 2.35 4.17 10.05
N THR A 21 1.68 5.30 9.86
CA THR A 21 0.50 5.65 10.63
C THR A 21 -0.71 4.98 10.00
N VAL A 22 -1.54 4.32 10.82
CA VAL A 22 -2.77 3.66 10.40
C VAL A 22 -3.94 4.27 11.16
N GLU A 23 -4.90 4.82 10.44
CA GLU A 23 -6.10 5.43 10.98
C GLU A 23 -7.32 4.62 10.53
N GLU A 24 -8.11 4.13 11.48
CA GLU A 24 -9.38 3.45 11.16
C GLU A 24 -10.34 4.41 10.47
N VAL A 25 -10.95 3.97 9.37
CA VAL A 25 -12.04 4.70 8.69
C VAL A 25 -13.37 4.04 9.02
N ASP A 26 -13.42 2.72 8.93
CA ASP A 26 -14.52 1.87 9.35
C ASP A 26 -13.99 0.45 9.68
N ALA A 27 -14.89 -0.48 10.02
CA ALA A 27 -14.52 -1.84 10.42
C ALA A 27 -13.74 -2.63 9.35
N GLU A 28 -13.85 -2.25 8.07
CA GLU A 28 -13.25 -2.97 6.93
C GLU A 28 -12.21 -2.13 6.19
N ARG A 29 -11.97 -0.88 6.60
CA ARG A 29 -11.11 0.06 5.89
C ARG A 29 -10.29 0.92 6.83
N CYS A 30 -9.06 1.18 6.42
CA CYS A 30 -8.19 2.12 7.12
C CYS A 30 -7.42 3.01 6.14
N ARG A 31 -7.06 4.20 6.60
CA ARG A 31 -6.12 5.09 5.93
C ARG A 31 -4.72 4.78 6.43
N VAL A 32 -3.80 4.57 5.50
CA VAL A 32 -2.37 4.39 5.78
C VAL A 32 -1.65 5.64 5.29
N SER A 33 -0.77 6.20 6.14
CA SER A 33 0.17 7.24 5.73
C SER A 33 1.59 6.88 6.13
N MET A 34 2.54 7.25 5.26
CA MET A 34 3.97 6.96 5.45
C MET A 34 4.78 8.18 5.02
N THR A 35 5.78 8.52 5.84
CA THR A 35 6.84 9.47 5.49
C THR A 35 8.03 8.68 4.99
N THR A 36 8.50 8.98 3.78
CA THR A 36 9.60 8.26 3.14
C THR A 36 10.24 9.10 2.06
N ASP A 37 11.52 8.85 1.80
CA ASP A 37 12.30 9.54 0.78
C ASP A 37 12.17 8.89 -0.61
N SER A 38 11.59 7.68 -0.70
CA SER A 38 11.31 6.96 -1.95
C SER A 38 9.96 6.25 -1.90
N LEU A 39 9.28 6.17 -3.04
CA LEU A 39 8.00 5.47 -3.18
C LEU A 39 8.14 3.94 -3.25
N ASP A 40 9.36 3.42 -3.44
CA ASP A 40 9.60 1.98 -3.58
C ASP A 40 9.17 1.19 -2.33
N TRP A 41 9.53 1.69 -1.14
CA TRP A 41 9.18 1.03 0.11
C TRP A 41 7.66 0.99 0.35
N PRO A 42 6.92 2.11 0.22
CA PRO A 42 5.46 2.07 0.29
C PRO A 42 4.80 1.16 -0.73
N ALA A 43 5.29 1.14 -1.98
CA ALA A 43 4.76 0.24 -3.02
C ALA A 43 4.89 -1.23 -2.58
N LEU A 44 6.06 -1.61 -2.05
CA LEU A 44 6.30 -2.96 -1.52
C LEU A 44 5.43 -3.26 -0.30
N ALA A 45 5.38 -2.35 0.67
CA ALA A 45 4.64 -2.51 1.91
C ALA A 45 3.14 -2.69 1.65
N LEU A 46 2.54 -1.85 0.78
CA LEU A 46 1.14 -1.96 0.37
C LEU A 46 0.88 -3.28 -0.37
N GLY A 47 1.76 -3.67 -1.31
CA GLY A 47 1.64 -4.94 -2.02
C GLY A 47 1.68 -6.16 -1.08
N ALA A 48 2.49 -6.10 -0.02
CA ALA A 48 2.63 -7.18 0.96
C ALA A 48 1.43 -7.33 1.92
N LEU A 49 0.50 -6.35 1.96
CA LEU A 49 -0.70 -6.46 2.77
C LEU A 49 -1.63 -7.57 2.28
N GLY A 50 -1.58 -7.94 0.99
CA GLY A 50 -2.49 -8.91 0.40
C GLY A 50 -3.95 -8.44 0.38
N ALA A 51 -4.16 -7.13 0.51
CA ALA A 51 -5.47 -6.49 0.46
C ALA A 51 -5.48 -5.47 -0.69
N GLU A 52 -6.67 -5.23 -1.24
CA GLU A 52 -6.85 -4.13 -2.18
C GLU A 52 -6.53 -2.79 -1.51
N PHE A 53 -6.12 -1.80 -2.30
CA PHE A 53 -5.92 -0.43 -1.82
C PHE A 53 -6.08 0.60 -2.93
N ARG A 54 -6.36 1.84 -2.55
CA ARG A 54 -6.41 3.01 -3.42
C ARG A 54 -5.37 4.02 -2.97
N VAL A 55 -4.45 4.37 -3.85
CA VAL A 55 -3.53 5.49 -3.62
C VAL A 55 -4.32 6.79 -3.59
N LEU A 56 -4.12 7.58 -2.52
CA LEU A 56 -4.67 8.93 -2.41
C LEU A 56 -3.64 9.95 -2.86
N GLU A 57 -2.38 9.78 -2.46
CA GLU A 57 -1.25 10.63 -2.84
C GLU A 57 0.10 9.94 -2.53
N PRO A 58 1.19 10.30 -3.22
CA PRO A 58 1.23 11.14 -4.41
C PRO A 58 0.81 10.33 -5.66
N ALA A 59 0.37 11.00 -6.73
CA ALA A 59 -0.15 10.32 -7.94
C ALA A 59 0.92 9.48 -8.65
N GLU A 60 2.18 9.85 -8.47
CA GLU A 60 3.38 9.19 -8.97
C GLU A 60 3.49 7.74 -8.49
N LEU A 61 3.00 7.43 -7.28
CA LEU A 61 2.97 6.05 -6.77
C LEU A 61 2.09 5.14 -7.64
N VAL A 62 1.03 5.67 -8.26
CA VAL A 62 0.20 4.89 -9.20
C VAL A 62 1.00 4.48 -10.43
N GLY A 63 1.86 5.36 -10.94
CA GLY A 63 2.77 5.04 -12.05
C GLY A 63 3.71 3.91 -11.70
N GLN A 64 4.37 4.02 -10.54
CA GLN A 64 5.28 2.99 -10.04
C GLN A 64 4.59 1.62 -9.86
N LEU A 65 3.38 1.60 -9.28
CA LEU A 65 2.61 0.38 -9.10
C LEU A 65 2.23 -0.28 -10.42
N ARG A 66 1.86 0.50 -11.45
CA ARG A 66 1.57 -0.04 -12.79
C ARG A 66 2.79 -0.69 -13.41
N ASP A 67 3.96 -0.06 -13.28
CA ASP A 67 5.21 -0.59 -13.80
C ASP A 67 5.61 -1.90 -13.10
N TRP A 68 5.47 -1.95 -11.78
CA TRP A 68 5.74 -3.15 -10.98
C TRP A 68 4.74 -4.27 -11.28
N ALA A 69 3.45 -3.95 -11.36
CA ALA A 69 2.41 -4.91 -11.73
C ALA A 69 2.70 -5.55 -13.09
N ALA A 70 3.04 -4.74 -14.10
CA ALA A 70 3.41 -5.26 -15.42
C ALA A 70 4.67 -6.14 -15.36
N ARG A 71 5.65 -5.80 -14.51
CA ARG A 71 6.87 -6.59 -14.32
C ARG A 71 6.56 -7.94 -13.64
N PHE A 72 5.76 -7.94 -12.57
CA PHE A 72 5.38 -9.15 -11.84
C PHE A 72 4.47 -10.07 -12.67
N ASP A 73 3.53 -9.52 -13.43
CA ASP A 73 2.70 -10.29 -14.36
C ASP A 73 3.56 -11.04 -15.39
N ARG A 74 4.52 -10.36 -16.03
CA ARG A 74 5.44 -11.01 -16.97
C ARG A 74 6.25 -12.13 -16.31
N ALA A 75 6.72 -11.91 -15.08
CA ALA A 75 7.48 -12.92 -14.33
C ALA A 75 6.61 -14.14 -13.95
N GLY A 76 5.35 -13.92 -13.57
CA GLY A 76 4.41 -14.99 -13.20
C GLY A 76 3.90 -15.83 -14.36
N ARG A 77 4.10 -15.37 -15.61
CA ARG A 77 3.82 -16.15 -16.83
C ARG A 77 4.97 -17.09 -17.24
N GLY A 78 6.13 -16.94 -16.60
CA GLY A 78 7.34 -17.72 -16.88
C GLY A 78 7.27 -19.15 -16.36
#